data_AF-A0A0F9F8F7-F1
#
_entry.id   AF-A0A0F9F8F7-F1
#
_cell.length_a   1.000
_cell.length_b   1.000
_cell.length_c   1.000
_cell.angle_alpha   90.00
_cell.angle_beta   90.00
_cell.angle_gamma   90.00
#
_symmetry.space_group_name_H-M   'P 1'
#
loop_
_entity.id
_entity.type
_entity.pdbx_description
1 polymer ?
#
loop_
_entity_poly.entity_id
_entity_poly.type
_entity_poly.pdbx_seq_one_letter_code
_entity_poly.pdbx_strand_id
1 'polypeptide(L)' 'MTYQTDENGQPVSKILVETCTEIDQELYLGAVVDRSTRRIVFMASTEGGVEIEKVAEE' A
#
# COMPACT_ATOMS: atom_id res chain seq x y z
N MET A 1 8.39 16.15 -2.68
CA MET A 1 8.29 15.04 -3.63
C MET A 1 8.34 13.75 -2.85
N THR A 2 7.22 13.04 -2.75
CA THR A 2 7.20 11.65 -2.28
C THR A 2 7.05 10.74 -3.50
N TYR A 3 7.07 9.42 -3.31
CA TYR A 3 6.72 8.49 -4.41
C TYR A 3 5.31 8.73 -4.96
N GLN A 4 4.42 9.31 -4.14
CA GLN A 4 3.00 9.43 -4.42
C GLN A 4 2.56 10.84 -4.84
N THR A 5 3.33 11.89 -4.50
CA THR A 5 2.96 13.27 -4.82
C THR A 5 4.16 14.15 -5.18
N ASP A 6 3.94 15.11 -6.08
CA ASP A 6 4.94 16.09 -6.49
C ASP A 6 5.15 17.19 -5.43
N GLU A 7 5.83 18.27 -5.81
CA GLU A 7 6.06 19.43 -4.94
C GLU A 7 4.82 20.31 -4.71
N ASN A 8 3.84 20.24 -5.61
CA ASN A 8 2.63 21.05 -5.55
C ASN A 8 1.54 20.41 -4.68
N GLY A 9 1.65 19.12 -4.36
CA GLY A 9 0.67 18.42 -3.56
C GLY A 9 -0.60 18.07 -4.35
N GLN A 10 -1.62 17.57 -3.66
CA GLN A 10 -2.95 17.35 -4.22
C GLN A 10 -4.01 18.08 -3.37
N PRO A 11 -5.03 18.71 -3.98
CA PRO A 11 -6.07 19.41 -3.23
C PRO A 11 -6.93 18.43 -2.41
N VAL A 12 -7.06 18.68 -1.10
CA VAL A 12 -7.90 17.88 -0.20
C VAL A 12 -9.34 18.36 -0.24
N SER A 13 -10.24 17.58 -0.84
CA SER A 13 -11.66 17.93 -0.97
C SER A 13 -12.58 17.19 0.01
N LYS A 14 -12.08 16.14 0.67
CA LYS A 14 -12.85 15.26 1.57
C LYS A 14 -11.95 14.72 2.67
N ILE A 15 -12.56 14.43 3.83
CA ILE A 15 -11.93 13.76 4.97
C ILE A 15 -12.70 12.48 5.24
N LEU A 16 -11.99 11.36 5.35
CA LEU A 16 -12.53 10.10 5.86
C LEU A 16 -12.47 10.13 7.39
N VAL A 17 -13.60 9.91 8.06
CA VAL A 17 -13.67 9.79 9.52
C VAL A 17 -14.19 8.40 9.86
N GLU A 18 -13.42 7.65 10.63
CA GLU A 18 -13.73 6.29 11.05
C GLU A 18 -13.43 6.09 12.53
N THR A 19 -13.95 5.00 13.10
CA THR A 19 -13.63 4.59 14.48
C THR A 19 -12.23 3.99 14.54
N CYS A 20 -11.48 4.29 15.61
CA CYS A 20 -10.20 3.66 15.86
C CYS A 20 -10.35 2.13 16.05
N THR A 21 -9.43 1.37 15.47
CA THR A 21 -9.35 -0.09 15.64
C THR A 21 -8.10 -0.42 16.45
N GLU A 22 -8.23 -1.34 17.41
CA GLU A 22 -7.07 -1.92 18.09
C GLU A 22 -6.44 -2.96 17.17
N ILE A 23 -5.20 -2.73 16.76
CA ILE A 23 -4.49 -3.56 15.79
C ILE A 23 -3.54 -4.48 16.56
N ASP A 24 -3.85 -5.78 16.59
CA ASP A 24 -2.99 -6.80 17.20
C ASP A 24 -1.84 -7.21 16.26
N GLN A 25 -2.12 -7.30 14.96
CA GLN A 25 -1.13 -7.62 13.92
C GLN A 25 -1.45 -6.89 12.62
N GLU A 26 -0.42 -6.32 11.98
CA GLU A 26 -0.51 -5.71 10.66
C GLU A 26 0.01 -6.67 9.59
N LEU A 27 -0.71 -6.78 8.47
CA LEU A 27 -0.34 -7.62 7.34
C LEU A 27 -0.41 -6.80 6.06
N TYR A 28 0.44 -7.14 5.09
CA TYR A 28 0.33 -6.61 3.73
C TYR A 28 -0.44 -7.58 2.85
N LEU A 29 -1.42 -7.07 2.10
CA LEU A 29 -2.09 -7.80 1.02
C LEU A 29 -2.26 -6.88 -0.19
N GLY A 30 -1.71 -7.29 -1.33
CA GLY A 30 -1.81 -6.58 -2.59
C GLY A 30 -2.15 -7.52 -3.74
N ALA A 31 -2.76 -6.98 -4.79
CA ALA A 31 -3.00 -7.71 -6.02
C ALA A 31 -2.69 -6.82 -7.22
N VAL A 32 -1.96 -7.35 -8.19
CA VAL A 32 -1.58 -6.64 -9.42
C VAL A 32 -1.82 -7.51 -10.63
N VAL A 33 -2.03 -6.88 -11.79
CA VAL A 33 -2.00 -7.58 -13.07
C VAL A 33 -0.54 -7.70 -13.50
N ASP A 34 0.01 -8.90 -13.41
CA ASP A 34 1.35 -9.18 -13.89
C ASP A 34 1.31 -9.28 -15.42
N ARG A 35 2.01 -8.35 -16.08
CA ARG A 35 2.07 -8.27 -17.54
C ARG A 35 2.82 -9.44 -18.16
N SER A 36 3.74 -10.09 -17.43
CA SER A 36 4.53 -11.20 -17.95
C SER A 36 3.69 -12.47 -18.07
N THR A 37 2.94 -12.81 -17.02
CA THR A 37 2.05 -13.98 -16.99
C THR A 37 0.64 -13.70 -17.52
N ARG A 38 0.25 -12.41 -17.65
CA ARG A 38 -1.11 -11.97 -18.00
C ARG A 38 -2.16 -12.52 -17.04
N ARG A 39 -1.82 -12.59 -15.76
CA ARG A 39 -2.67 -13.07 -14.66
C ARG A 39 -2.71 -12.05 -13.53
N ILE A 40 -3.69 -12.21 -12.65
CA ILE A 40 -3.71 -11.52 -11.36
C ILE A 40 -2.76 -12.27 -10.45
N VAL A 41 -1.81 -11.55 -9.86
CA VAL A 41 -0.88 -12.06 -8.85
C VAL A 41 -1.21 -11.42 -7.52
N PHE A 42 -1.31 -12.24 -6.48
CA PHE A 42 -1.46 -11.80 -5.10
C PHE A 42 -0.11 -11.80 -4.40
N MET A 43 0.11 -10.79 -3.57
CA MET A 43 1.28 -10.64 -2.71
C MET A 43 0.77 -10.52 -1.28
N ALA A 44 1.28 -11.35 -0.38
CA ALA A 44 0.95 -11.33 1.03
C ALA A 44 2.25 -11.36 1.85
N SER A 45 2.32 -10.55 2.91
CA SER A 45 3.48 -10.49 3.80
C SER A 45 3.06 -10.25 5.24
N THR A 46 3.87 -10.75 6.18
CA THR A 46 3.78 -10.42 7.61
C THR A 46 4.26 -9.01 7.92
N GLU A 47 5.00 -8.40 7.00
CA GLU A 47 5.49 -7.02 7.10
C GLU A 47 4.39 -6.02 6.67
N GLY A 48 3.31 -5.94 7.46
CA GLY A 48 2.30 -4.90 7.30
C GLY A 48 2.79 -3.54 7.80
N GLY A 49 2.17 -2.45 7.33
CA GLY A 49 2.47 -1.09 7.80
C GLY A 49 3.75 -0.46 7.25
N VAL A 50 4.48 -1.17 6.39
CA VAL A 50 5.73 -0.70 5.76
C VAL A 50 5.59 -0.60 4.23
N GLU A 51 6.53 0.11 3.59
CA GLU A 51 6.63 0.18 2.14
C GLU A 51 7.03 -1.19 1.57
N ILE A 52 6.16 -1.77 0.74
CA ILE A 52 6.36 -3.13 0.20
C ILE A 52 7.57 -3.22 -0.74
N GLU A 53 7.95 -2.10 -1.37
CA GLU A 53 9.11 -2.00 -2.23
C GLU A 53 10.41 -2.31 -1.47
N LYS A 54 10.51 -1.91 -0.20
CA LYS A 54 11.67 -2.23 0.64
C LYS A 54 11.70 -3.70 1.03
N VAL A 55 10.54 -4.25 1.40
CA VAL A 55 10.39 -5.67 1.74
C VAL A 55 10.76 -6.58 0.55
N ALA A 56 10.51 -6.13 -0.68
CA ALA A 56 10.87 -6.88 -1.88
C ALA A 56 12.36 -6.79 -2.26
N GLU A 57 13.08 -5.79 -1.75
CA GLU A 57 14.52 -5.60 -1.99
C GLU A 57 15.42 -6.37 -0.99
N GLU A 58 14.86 -6.80 0.15
CA GLU A 58 15.50 -7.65 1.17
C GLU A 58 15.36 -9.15 0.86
#